data_AF-A0A522UEX0-F1
#
_entry.id   AF-A0A522UEX0-F1
#
_cell.length_a   1.000
_cell.length_b   1.000
_cell.length_c   1.000
_cell.angle_alpha   90.00
_cell.angle_beta   90.00
_cell.angle_gamma   90.00
#
_symmetry.space_group_name_H-M   'P 1'
#
loop_
_entity.id
_entity.type
_entity.pdbx_description
1 polymer ?
#
loop_
_entity_poly.entity_id
_entity_poly.type
_entity_poly.pdbx_seq_one_letter_code
_entity_poly.pdbx_strand_id
1 'polypeptide(L)'
;MLKKLWAQLLGTRIGRSVFRVGLPASNLQRAQVAISSFLLHMQPAKVHQRTLKFSTTLGLGLITLYLFFILIITGVLLMFYYVPSTDLAYQSMKDLEFVVTAGMVLRNMHRWAAHLMVIFVMLHMCRVFYTGAYKQPREFNWVIGVILFILTLALSFTGYLLPWDQLAFWAITVGSSIAGYAPIVGEKIKFILLGGHTVGQAALLRFYVLHVVLLPGAALVLIGIHLWRVRKDGGLARPGEPAFTQEELPATALPTTKSYGLMELAHGTTPAVGVEPDDEVFTWPNLIFREILVFMLVVVLLLVLAIFWNAPLEEFANPVHPPNPAKAPWYFLGLQELVSYSALWGGVIVPALIVVALVALPYLDRRRAGIGVWFSRERKVALSIFSICLVTMIVLTIIGSVFRGPNWSFQVPWKPNIVAEER
;
A
#
# COMPACT_ATOMS: atom_id res chain seq x y z
N MET A 1 6.04 -8.34 36.27
CA MET A 1 4.97 -9.32 36.02
C MET A 1 5.17 -10.10 34.72
N LEU A 2 5.25 -9.45 33.54
CA LEU A 2 5.44 -10.12 32.23
C LEU A 2 6.62 -11.10 32.15
N LYS A 3 7.80 -10.71 32.64
CA LYS A 3 9.00 -11.60 32.65
C LYS A 3 8.79 -12.89 33.45
N LYS A 4 8.01 -12.82 34.54
CA LYS A 4 7.74 -13.94 35.45
C LYS A 4 6.75 -14.92 34.82
N LEU A 5 5.70 -14.38 34.20
CA LEU A 5 4.72 -15.13 33.40
C LEU A 5 5.36 -15.82 32.19
N TRP A 6 6.26 -15.11 31.49
CA TRP A 6 7.01 -15.66 30.35
C TRP A 6 7.99 -16.75 30.76
N ALA A 7 8.67 -16.59 31.91
CA ALA A 7 9.54 -17.62 32.47
C ALA A 7 8.75 -18.88 32.89
N GLN A 8 7.54 -18.71 33.45
CA GLN A 8 6.64 -19.82 33.76
C GLN A 8 6.20 -20.56 32.49
N LEU A 9 5.84 -19.83 31.43
CA LEU A 9 5.47 -20.41 30.14
C LEU A 9 6.61 -21.23 29.53
N LEU A 10 7.82 -20.66 29.44
CA LEU A 10 9.03 -21.34 28.95
C LEU A 10 9.47 -22.51 29.85
N GLY A 11 9.05 -22.53 31.12
CA GLY A 11 9.27 -23.65 32.02
C GLY A 11 8.52 -24.92 31.61
N THR A 12 7.38 -24.78 30.93
CA THR A 12 6.52 -25.89 30.50
C THR A 12 7.04 -26.61 29.25
N ARG A 13 6.69 -27.90 29.09
CA ARG A 13 7.03 -28.70 27.90
C ARG A 13 6.43 -28.11 26.62
N ILE A 14 5.23 -27.53 26.72
CA ILE A 14 4.54 -26.82 25.63
C ILE A 14 5.26 -25.52 25.28
N GLY A 15 5.69 -24.74 26.29
CA GLY A 15 6.46 -23.52 26.05
C GLY A 15 7.79 -23.79 25.35
N ARG A 16 8.50 -24.86 25.73
CA ARG A 16 9.78 -25.24 25.07
C ARG A 16 9.59 -25.83 23.67
N SER A 17 8.45 -26.45 23.36
CA SER A 17 8.19 -26.97 22.02
C SER A 17 7.90 -25.85 21.02
N VAL A 18 7.24 -24.76 21.47
CA VAL A 18 6.92 -23.58 20.66
C VAL A 18 8.09 -22.58 20.63
N PHE A 19 8.71 -22.30 21.77
CA PHE A 19 9.83 -21.37 21.90
C PHE A 19 11.08 -22.15 22.31
N ARG A 20 11.88 -22.53 21.31
CA ARG A 20 13.11 -23.31 21.53
C ARG A 20 14.22 -22.53 22.25
N VAL A 21 14.14 -21.19 22.26
CA VAL A 21 15.13 -20.32 22.91
C VAL A 21 14.40 -19.43 23.92
N GLY A 22 14.91 -19.40 25.16
CA GLY A 22 14.32 -18.60 26.24
C GLY A 22 14.52 -17.09 26.08
N LEU A 23 14.19 -16.31 27.11
CA LEU A 23 14.45 -14.86 27.11
C LEU A 23 15.95 -14.61 26.93
N PRO A 24 16.38 -13.94 25.86
CA PRO A 24 17.80 -13.82 25.55
C PRO A 24 18.49 -12.85 26.51
N ALA A 25 19.50 -13.35 27.23
CA ALA A 25 20.36 -12.55 28.10
C ALA A 25 21.60 -12.03 27.36
N SER A 26 22.11 -12.79 26.38
CA SER A 26 23.29 -12.44 25.59
C SER A 26 22.97 -12.09 24.13
N ASN A 27 23.90 -11.42 23.46
CA ASN A 27 23.78 -11.04 22.04
C ASN A 27 23.66 -12.25 21.11
N LEU A 28 24.38 -13.33 21.42
CA LEU A 28 24.30 -14.59 20.69
C LEU A 28 22.92 -15.23 20.83
N GLN A 29 22.33 -15.21 22.04
CA GLN A 29 20.97 -15.70 22.26
C GLN A 29 19.93 -14.85 21.51
N ARG A 30 20.09 -13.51 21.45
CA ARG A 30 19.17 -12.65 20.65
C ARG A 30 19.19 -13.00 19.17
N ALA A 31 20.39 -13.24 18.61
CA ALA A 31 20.54 -13.67 17.22
C ALA A 31 19.93 -15.06 16.98
N GLN A 32 20.18 -16.02 17.88
CA GLN A 32 19.59 -17.35 17.81
C GLN A 32 18.06 -17.32 17.93
N VAL A 33 17.49 -16.51 18.82
CA VAL A 33 16.02 -16.32 18.92
C VAL A 33 15.46 -15.81 17.60
N ALA A 34 16.11 -14.82 16.97
CA ALA A 34 15.66 -14.27 15.69
C ALA A 34 15.71 -15.30 14.55
N ILE A 35 16.75 -16.15 14.52
CA ILE A 35 16.92 -17.17 13.47
C ILE A 35 16.02 -18.39 13.70
N SER A 36 15.85 -18.80 14.95
CA SER A 36 15.14 -20.03 15.34
C SER A 36 13.61 -19.88 15.40
N SER A 37 13.10 -18.66 15.54
CA SER A 37 11.67 -18.37 15.56
C SER A 37 11.15 -18.11 14.15
N PHE A 38 10.13 -18.86 13.73
CA PHE A 38 9.47 -18.66 12.44
C PHE A 38 9.00 -17.21 12.22
N LEU A 39 8.41 -16.60 13.25
CA LEU A 39 7.91 -15.22 13.17
C LEU A 39 9.04 -14.19 13.11
N LEU A 40 10.12 -14.40 13.88
CA LEU A 40 11.24 -13.45 13.90
C LEU A 40 12.16 -13.64 12.69
N HIS A 41 12.10 -14.79 12.01
CA HIS A 41 12.84 -15.04 10.78
C HIS A 41 12.39 -14.10 9.65
N MET A 42 11.15 -13.58 9.70
CA MET A 42 10.66 -12.58 8.75
C MET A 42 11.44 -11.26 8.87
N GLN A 43 11.92 -10.92 10.06
CA GLN A 43 12.69 -9.71 10.34
C GLN A 43 14.20 -10.00 10.31
N PRO A 44 15.05 -9.02 9.97
CA PRO A 44 16.49 -9.18 10.14
C PRO A 44 16.84 -9.28 11.64
N ALA A 45 17.93 -9.95 12.00
CA ALA A 45 18.33 -10.09 13.40
C ALA A 45 18.72 -8.75 14.05
N LYS A 46 19.26 -7.84 13.24
CA LYS A 46 19.64 -6.48 13.63
C LYS A 46 19.09 -5.47 12.63
N VAL A 47 18.87 -4.26 13.12
CA VAL A 47 18.49 -3.09 12.31
C VAL A 47 19.27 -1.88 12.77
N HIS A 48 19.53 -0.98 11.83
CA HIS A 48 20.17 0.29 12.15
C HIS A 48 19.31 1.16 13.07
N GLN A 49 19.91 1.87 14.02
CA GLN A 49 19.20 2.71 14.99
C GLN A 49 18.32 3.79 14.33
N ARG A 50 18.74 4.30 13.17
CA ARG A 50 17.95 5.25 12.37
C ARG A 50 16.58 4.68 11.96
N THR A 51 16.48 3.38 11.71
CA THR A 51 15.21 2.69 11.37
C THR A 51 14.20 2.80 12.50
N LEU A 52 14.68 2.86 13.74
CA LEU A 52 13.83 2.98 14.91
C LEU A 52 13.27 4.40 15.11
N LYS A 53 13.90 5.43 14.55
CA LYS A 53 13.43 6.82 14.66
C LYS A 53 12.14 6.99 13.86
N PHE A 54 11.10 7.50 14.52
CA PHE A 54 9.79 7.73 13.90
C PHE A 54 9.90 8.60 12.65
N SER A 55 10.70 9.66 12.68
CA SER A 55 10.91 10.59 11.54
C SER A 55 11.54 9.95 10.29
N THR A 56 12.16 8.77 10.41
CA THR A 56 12.77 8.10 9.27
C THR A 56 11.72 7.49 8.36
N THR A 57 10.80 6.68 8.92
CA THR A 57 9.81 5.90 8.14
C THR A 57 8.38 6.41 8.30
N LEU A 58 8.12 7.16 9.37
CA LEU A 58 6.77 7.51 9.86
C LEU A 58 5.88 6.28 10.06
N GLY A 59 6.45 5.06 10.12
CA GLY A 59 5.71 3.81 10.16
C GLY A 59 4.89 3.48 8.90
N LEU A 60 4.95 4.28 7.83
CA LEU A 60 3.98 4.21 6.70
C LEU A 60 3.96 2.84 6.01
N GLY A 61 5.13 2.22 5.79
CA GLY A 61 5.21 0.88 5.19
C GLY A 61 4.63 -0.22 6.07
N LEU A 62 4.77 -0.10 7.39
CA LEU A 62 4.17 -1.06 8.34
C LEU A 62 2.67 -0.84 8.48
N ILE A 63 2.22 0.41 8.56
CA ILE A 63 0.81 0.76 8.63
C ILE A 63 0.06 0.22 7.41
N THR A 64 0.60 0.40 6.20
CA THR A 64 0.01 -0.14 4.96
C THR A 64 -0.05 -1.67 4.96
N LEU A 65 1.00 -2.34 5.42
CA LEU A 65 1.02 -3.80 5.58
C LEU A 65 -0.07 -4.29 6.56
N TYR A 66 -0.21 -3.61 7.70
CA TYR A 66 -1.23 -3.97 8.69
C TYR A 66 -2.66 -3.73 8.18
N LEU A 67 -2.89 -2.61 7.50
CA LEU A 67 -4.18 -2.32 6.87
C LEU A 67 -4.53 -3.40 5.84
N PHE A 68 -3.56 -3.85 5.04
CA PHE A 68 -3.76 -4.95 4.10
C PHE A 68 -4.15 -6.27 4.79
N PHE A 69 -3.47 -6.65 5.88
CA PHE A 69 -3.86 -7.85 6.64
C PHE A 69 -5.25 -7.72 7.27
N ILE A 70 -5.59 -6.54 7.81
CA ILE A 70 -6.93 -6.29 8.35
C ILE A 70 -7.97 -6.39 7.24
N LEU A 71 -7.70 -5.88 6.04
CA LEU A 71 -8.58 -6.02 4.87
C LEU A 71 -8.77 -7.48 4.48
N ILE A 72 -7.72 -8.30 4.46
CA ILE A 72 -7.85 -9.74 4.19
C ILE A 72 -8.75 -10.40 5.24
N ILE A 73 -8.46 -10.19 6.53
CA ILE A 73 -9.21 -10.85 7.62
C ILE A 73 -10.68 -10.42 7.58
N THR A 74 -10.94 -9.11 7.51
CA THR A 74 -12.31 -8.60 7.46
C THR A 74 -13.03 -9.01 6.18
N GLY A 75 -12.33 -9.06 5.03
CA GLY A 75 -12.87 -9.51 3.75
C GLY A 75 -13.30 -10.97 3.79
N VAL A 76 -12.46 -11.86 4.33
CA VAL A 76 -12.79 -13.28 4.53
C VAL A 76 -14.01 -13.44 5.43
N LEU A 77 -14.12 -12.65 6.51
CA LEU A 77 -15.29 -12.68 7.39
C LEU A 77 -16.56 -12.19 6.67
N LEU A 78 -16.47 -11.16 5.84
CA LEU A 78 -17.60 -10.66 5.05
C LEU A 78 -18.08 -11.67 3.99
N MET A 79 -17.19 -12.51 3.46
CA MET A 79 -17.57 -13.55 2.48
C MET A 79 -18.59 -14.55 3.02
N PHE A 80 -18.63 -14.80 4.34
CA PHE A 80 -19.63 -15.70 4.93
C PHE A 80 -21.06 -15.15 4.86
N TYR A 81 -21.24 -13.84 4.67
CA TYR A 81 -22.54 -13.17 4.68
C TYR A 81 -22.93 -12.57 3.33
N TYR A 82 -21.98 -12.45 2.40
CA TYR A 82 -22.19 -11.76 1.13
C TYR A 82 -22.52 -12.72 -0.01
N VAL A 83 -23.60 -12.43 -0.76
CA VAL A 83 -23.98 -13.18 -1.97
C VAL A 83 -23.72 -12.33 -3.23
N PRO A 84 -22.84 -12.77 -4.16
CA PRO A 84 -22.51 -12.04 -5.39
C PRO A 84 -23.62 -12.19 -6.47
N SER A 85 -24.84 -11.75 -6.16
CA SER A 85 -25.99 -11.71 -7.07
C SER A 85 -26.59 -10.30 -7.10
N THR A 86 -26.97 -9.77 -8.26
CA THR A 86 -27.59 -8.44 -8.38
C THR A 86 -28.88 -8.32 -7.57
N ASP A 87 -29.58 -9.43 -7.36
CA ASP A 87 -30.85 -9.46 -6.62
C ASP A 87 -30.65 -9.46 -5.10
N LEU A 88 -29.48 -9.94 -4.63
CA LEU A 88 -29.23 -10.18 -3.21
C LEU A 88 -28.06 -9.38 -2.64
N ALA A 89 -27.13 -8.89 -3.47
CA ALA A 89 -25.89 -8.25 -3.01
C ALA A 89 -26.18 -7.05 -2.10
N TYR A 90 -27.11 -6.18 -2.52
CA TYR A 90 -27.53 -5.05 -1.71
C TYR A 90 -28.25 -5.50 -0.43
N GLN A 91 -29.11 -6.52 -0.51
CA GLN A 91 -29.79 -7.06 0.67
C GLN A 91 -28.78 -7.64 1.67
N SER A 92 -27.75 -8.37 1.22
CA SER A 92 -26.65 -8.84 2.07
C SER A 92 -25.94 -7.68 2.77
N MET A 93 -25.79 -6.51 2.11
CA MET A 93 -25.24 -5.32 2.77
C MET A 93 -26.16 -4.77 3.87
N LYS A 94 -27.47 -4.77 3.65
CA LYS A 94 -28.46 -4.37 4.67
C LYS A 94 -28.49 -5.37 5.82
N ASP A 95 -28.40 -6.66 5.55
CA ASP A 95 -28.35 -7.70 6.59
C ASP A 95 -27.08 -7.54 7.45
N LEU A 96 -25.93 -7.24 6.82
CA LEU A 96 -24.70 -6.90 7.55
C LEU A 96 -24.88 -5.67 8.44
N GLU A 97 -25.63 -4.67 7.99
CA GLU A 97 -25.85 -3.43 8.75
C GLU A 97 -26.83 -3.60 9.92
N PHE A 98 -27.92 -4.36 9.73
CA PHE A 98 -29.06 -4.38 10.66
C PHE A 98 -29.29 -5.72 11.37
N VAL A 99 -28.83 -6.84 10.82
CA VAL A 99 -29.19 -8.19 11.30
C VAL A 99 -28.00 -8.93 11.91
N VAL A 100 -26.83 -8.85 11.28
CA VAL A 100 -25.63 -9.57 11.73
C VAL A 100 -25.02 -8.88 12.95
N THR A 101 -24.82 -9.64 14.03
CA THR A 101 -24.12 -9.14 15.23
C THR A 101 -22.74 -8.61 14.89
N ALA A 102 -22.50 -7.33 15.20
CA ALA A 102 -21.28 -6.60 14.83
C ALA A 102 -20.98 -6.56 13.31
N GLY A 103 -21.94 -6.90 12.45
CA GLY A 103 -21.79 -6.85 10.99
C GLY A 103 -21.52 -5.44 10.47
N MET A 104 -22.18 -4.43 11.05
CA MET A 104 -21.95 -3.02 10.74
C MET A 104 -20.49 -2.62 11.02
N VAL A 105 -19.96 -2.99 12.19
CA VAL A 105 -18.58 -2.70 12.57
C VAL A 105 -17.62 -3.41 11.62
N LEU A 106 -17.85 -4.68 11.30
CA LEU A 106 -17.04 -5.44 10.36
C LEU A 106 -16.99 -4.80 8.97
N ARG A 107 -18.16 -4.42 8.43
CA ARG A 107 -18.30 -3.71 7.14
C ARG A 107 -17.57 -2.37 7.17
N ASN A 108 -17.77 -1.58 8.22
CA ASN A 108 -17.14 -0.27 8.37
C ASN A 108 -15.62 -0.39 8.51
N MET A 109 -15.13 -1.35 9.29
CA MET A 109 -13.69 -1.62 9.40
C MET A 109 -13.09 -1.92 8.03
N HIS A 110 -13.73 -2.77 7.22
CA HIS A 110 -13.24 -3.09 5.88
C HIS A 110 -13.21 -1.84 4.98
N ARG A 111 -14.30 -1.05 4.96
CA ARG A 111 -14.38 0.17 4.15
C ARG A 111 -13.37 1.24 4.59
N TRP A 112 -13.28 1.54 5.88
CA TRP A 112 -12.35 2.54 6.39
C TRP A 112 -10.89 2.09 6.27
N ALA A 113 -10.59 0.81 6.47
CA ALA A 113 -9.25 0.27 6.23
C ALA A 113 -8.84 0.42 4.75
N ALA A 114 -9.76 0.25 3.80
CA ALA A 114 -9.48 0.47 2.38
C ALA A 114 -9.13 1.93 2.08
N HIS A 115 -9.90 2.88 2.62
CA HIS A 115 -9.61 4.32 2.47
C HIS A 115 -8.28 4.71 3.10
N LEU A 116 -8.01 4.25 4.33
CA LEU A 116 -6.73 4.49 4.99
C LEU A 116 -5.58 3.85 4.20
N MET A 117 -5.76 2.65 3.64
CA MET A 117 -4.71 2.00 2.87
C MET A 117 -4.31 2.84 1.65
N VAL A 118 -5.26 3.39 0.90
CA VAL A 118 -4.96 4.28 -0.23
C VAL A 118 -4.18 5.52 0.23
N ILE A 119 -4.58 6.16 1.35
CA ILE A 119 -3.88 7.32 1.91
C ILE A 119 -2.44 6.94 2.31
N PHE A 120 -2.27 5.88 3.09
CA PHE A 120 -0.98 5.51 3.64
C PHE A 120 -0.02 4.97 2.58
N VAL A 121 -0.51 4.28 1.54
CA VAL A 121 0.33 3.88 0.39
C VAL A 121 0.78 5.12 -0.38
N MET A 122 -0.11 6.09 -0.63
CA MET A 122 0.27 7.36 -1.28
C MET A 122 1.34 8.10 -0.45
N LEU A 123 1.15 8.22 0.85
CA LEU A 123 2.14 8.84 1.75
C LEU A 123 3.46 8.05 1.76
N HIS A 124 3.41 6.72 1.70
CA HIS A 124 4.58 5.87 1.63
C HIS A 124 5.38 6.12 0.33
N MET A 125 4.69 6.20 -0.82
CA MET A 125 5.29 6.54 -2.11
C MET A 125 5.95 7.91 -2.06
N CYS A 126 5.25 8.93 -1.54
CA CYS A 126 5.80 10.27 -1.33
C CYS A 126 7.06 10.22 -0.46
N ARG A 127 7.03 9.54 0.69
CA ARG A 127 8.19 9.42 1.58
C ARG A 127 9.40 8.81 0.86
N VAL A 128 9.21 7.74 0.10
CA VAL A 128 10.29 7.08 -0.65
C VAL A 128 10.84 8.01 -1.72
N PHE A 129 9.99 8.79 -2.40
CA PHE A 129 10.42 9.79 -3.37
C PHE A 129 11.21 10.94 -2.70
N TYR A 130 10.66 11.57 -1.65
CA TYR A 130 11.29 12.71 -0.98
C TYR A 130 12.63 12.35 -0.34
N THR A 131 12.77 11.14 0.17
CA THR A 131 14.03 10.62 0.74
C THR A 131 14.97 10.00 -0.29
N GLY A 132 14.53 9.83 -1.55
CA GLY A 132 15.37 9.25 -2.61
C GLY A 132 15.68 7.77 -2.38
N ALA A 133 14.84 7.08 -1.62
CA ALA A 133 15.06 5.68 -1.24
C ALA A 133 14.78 4.68 -2.38
N TYR A 134 14.27 5.15 -3.53
CA TYR A 134 14.11 4.36 -4.76
C TYR A 134 15.41 4.17 -5.55
N LYS A 135 16.47 4.91 -5.22
CA LYS A 135 17.75 4.87 -5.93
C LYS A 135 18.49 3.56 -5.67
N GLN A 136 19.54 3.31 -6.47
CA GLN A 136 20.38 2.12 -6.36
C GLN A 136 20.81 1.81 -4.92
N PRO A 137 20.71 0.55 -4.45
CA PRO A 137 20.36 -0.70 -5.16
C PRO A 137 18.87 -1.07 -5.17
N ARG A 138 17.97 -0.12 -4.87
CA ARG A 138 16.55 -0.38 -4.56
C ARG A 138 15.61 -0.09 -5.74
N GLU A 139 16.14 0.00 -6.96
CA GLU A 139 15.38 0.36 -8.17
C GLU A 139 14.26 -0.65 -8.43
N PHE A 140 14.60 -1.94 -8.37
CA PHE A 140 13.63 -3.02 -8.57
C PHE A 140 12.53 -2.99 -7.50
N ASN A 141 12.89 -2.71 -6.26
CA ASN A 141 11.94 -2.62 -5.16
C ASN A 141 10.95 -1.46 -5.35
N TRP A 142 11.41 -0.34 -5.92
CA TRP A 142 10.55 0.78 -6.29
C TRP A 142 9.55 0.42 -7.38
N VAL A 143 9.99 -0.29 -8.43
CA VAL A 143 9.08 -0.76 -9.49
C VAL A 143 7.99 -1.67 -8.91
N ILE A 144 8.36 -2.59 -8.01
CA ILE A 144 7.37 -3.40 -7.27
C ILE A 144 6.43 -2.51 -6.46
N GLY A 145 6.95 -1.47 -5.79
CA GLY A 145 6.14 -0.50 -5.06
C GLY A 145 5.12 0.24 -5.93
N VAL A 146 5.50 0.64 -7.16
CA VAL A 146 4.59 1.25 -8.13
C VAL A 146 3.50 0.26 -8.56
N ILE A 147 3.86 -1.00 -8.82
CA ILE A 147 2.89 -2.05 -9.15
C ILE A 147 1.92 -2.29 -7.99
N LEU A 148 2.42 -2.36 -6.76
CA LEU A 148 1.62 -2.50 -5.54
C LEU A 148 0.68 -1.31 -5.31
N PHE A 149 1.13 -0.09 -5.64
CA PHE A 149 0.28 1.09 -5.59
C PHE A 149 -0.90 0.99 -6.59
N ILE A 150 -0.62 0.63 -7.84
CA ILE A 150 -1.67 0.40 -8.86
C ILE A 150 -2.60 -0.72 -8.42
N LEU A 151 -2.06 -1.81 -7.87
CA LEU A 151 -2.84 -2.94 -7.39
C LEU A 151 -3.72 -2.56 -6.19
N THR A 152 -3.27 -1.66 -5.32
CA THR A 152 -4.07 -1.10 -4.22
C THR A 152 -5.26 -0.30 -4.75
N LEU A 153 -5.04 0.54 -5.77
CA LEU A 153 -6.12 1.27 -6.44
C LEU A 153 -7.10 0.32 -7.13
N ALA A 154 -6.59 -0.72 -7.80
CA ALA A 154 -7.41 -1.76 -8.44
C ALA A 154 -8.25 -2.53 -7.41
N LEU A 155 -7.67 -2.97 -6.30
CA LEU A 155 -8.36 -3.62 -5.19
C LEU A 155 -9.48 -2.73 -4.63
N SER A 156 -9.18 -1.45 -4.41
CA SER A 156 -10.17 -0.50 -3.91
C SER A 156 -11.31 -0.31 -4.90
N PHE A 157 -11.01 -0.17 -6.20
CA PHE A 157 -12.00 -0.04 -7.27
C PHE A 157 -12.88 -1.28 -7.40
N THR A 158 -12.30 -2.48 -7.44
CA THR A 158 -13.09 -3.71 -7.62
C THR A 158 -13.98 -4.02 -6.42
N GLY A 159 -13.50 -3.75 -5.20
CA GLY A 159 -14.30 -3.89 -3.98
C GLY A 159 -15.41 -2.86 -3.87
N TYR A 160 -15.24 -1.69 -4.49
CA TYR A 160 -16.23 -0.62 -4.51
C TYR A 160 -17.55 -1.04 -5.19
N LEU A 161 -17.50 -1.98 -6.14
CA LEU A 161 -18.69 -2.46 -6.86
C LEU A 161 -19.61 -3.33 -5.99
N LEU A 162 -19.02 -4.07 -5.04
CA LEU A 162 -19.69 -5.20 -4.39
C LEU A 162 -20.95 -4.82 -3.59
N PRO A 163 -21.04 -3.65 -2.93
CA PRO A 163 -22.26 -3.26 -2.22
C PRO A 163 -23.50 -3.14 -3.11
N TRP A 164 -23.31 -2.96 -4.42
CA TRP A 164 -24.40 -2.82 -5.40
C TRP A 164 -25.40 -1.69 -5.08
N ASP A 165 -24.89 -0.58 -4.56
CA ASP A 165 -25.62 0.67 -4.37
C ASP A 165 -25.45 1.62 -5.57
N GLN A 166 -26.19 2.73 -5.59
CA GLN A 166 -26.13 3.73 -6.65
C GLN A 166 -24.71 4.23 -6.90
N LEU A 167 -24.01 4.62 -5.85
CA LEU A 167 -22.63 5.09 -5.92
C LEU A 167 -21.70 4.06 -6.58
N ALA A 168 -21.77 2.80 -6.15
CA ALA A 168 -20.97 1.70 -6.67
C ALA A 168 -21.24 1.45 -8.16
N PHE A 169 -22.50 1.31 -8.55
CA PHE A 169 -22.90 0.97 -9.92
C PHE A 169 -22.43 2.02 -10.92
N TRP A 170 -22.63 3.31 -10.61
CA TRP A 170 -22.26 4.39 -11.50
C TRP A 170 -20.75 4.66 -11.51
N ALA A 171 -20.06 4.49 -10.38
CA ALA A 171 -18.60 4.57 -10.35
C ALA A 171 -17.94 3.54 -11.28
N ILE A 172 -18.44 2.30 -11.32
CA ILE A 172 -17.94 1.27 -12.24
C ILE A 172 -18.34 1.54 -13.68
N THR A 173 -19.55 2.04 -13.93
CA THR A 173 -20.00 2.42 -15.27
C THR A 173 -19.09 3.50 -15.87
N VAL A 174 -18.75 4.53 -15.09
CA VAL A 174 -17.81 5.58 -15.51
C VAL A 174 -16.39 5.01 -15.64
N GLY A 175 -15.89 4.29 -14.64
CA GLY A 175 -14.52 3.75 -14.63
C GLY A 175 -14.24 2.76 -15.76
N SER A 176 -15.16 1.84 -16.04
CA SER A 176 -15.06 0.89 -17.16
C SER A 176 -15.17 1.59 -18.52
N SER A 177 -15.94 2.68 -18.62
CA SER A 177 -16.01 3.50 -19.83
C SER A 177 -14.70 4.27 -20.06
N ILE A 178 -14.06 4.78 -19.01
CA ILE A 178 -12.72 5.38 -19.09
C ILE A 178 -11.70 4.38 -19.66
N ALA A 179 -11.71 3.14 -19.17
CA ALA A 179 -10.85 2.08 -19.67
C ALA A 179 -11.11 1.74 -21.16
N GLY A 180 -12.35 1.91 -21.63
CA GLY A 180 -12.74 1.73 -23.03
C GLY A 180 -12.02 2.66 -24.01
N TYR A 181 -11.64 3.88 -23.57
CA TYR A 181 -10.92 4.85 -24.41
C TYR A 181 -9.46 4.46 -24.70
N ALA A 182 -8.93 3.42 -24.07
CA ALA A 182 -7.57 2.97 -24.35
C ALA A 182 -7.45 2.47 -25.80
N PRO A 183 -6.47 2.96 -26.58
CA PRO A 183 -6.36 2.58 -27.98
C PRO A 183 -6.09 1.08 -28.13
N ILE A 184 -6.53 0.50 -29.25
CA ILE A 184 -6.30 -0.90 -29.68
C ILE A 184 -7.05 -1.96 -28.85
N VAL A 185 -7.00 -1.89 -27.52
CA VAL A 185 -7.49 -2.95 -26.62
C VAL A 185 -8.58 -2.51 -25.64
N GLY A 186 -8.86 -1.21 -25.49
CA GLY A 186 -9.76 -0.67 -24.45
C GLY A 186 -11.16 -1.30 -24.45
N GLU A 187 -11.86 -1.27 -25.60
CA GLU A 187 -13.20 -1.87 -25.71
C GLU A 187 -13.22 -3.38 -25.47
N LYS A 188 -12.17 -4.10 -25.91
CA LYS A 188 -12.05 -5.55 -25.66
C LYS A 188 -11.86 -5.83 -24.17
N ILE A 189 -11.00 -5.06 -23.49
CA ILE A 189 -10.77 -5.17 -22.05
C ILE A 189 -12.05 -4.85 -21.28
N LYS A 190 -12.75 -3.76 -21.64
CA LYS A 190 -14.03 -3.39 -21.05
C LYS A 190 -15.06 -4.51 -21.18
N PHE A 191 -15.23 -5.08 -22.37
CA PHE A 191 -16.16 -6.18 -22.60
C PHE A 191 -15.80 -7.44 -21.79
N ILE A 192 -14.50 -7.80 -21.72
CA ILE A 192 -14.02 -8.93 -20.92
C ILE A 192 -14.22 -8.70 -19.42
N LEU A 193 -14.01 -7.48 -18.92
CA LEU A 193 -14.20 -7.17 -17.50
C LEU A 193 -15.68 -7.18 -17.11
N LEU A 194 -16.54 -6.57 -17.93
CA LEU A 194 -17.98 -6.47 -17.65
C LEU A 194 -18.74 -7.77 -17.96
N GLY A 195 -18.29 -8.56 -18.94
CA GLY A 195 -19.03 -9.73 -19.41
C GLY A 195 -20.30 -9.41 -20.17
N GLY A 196 -20.36 -8.22 -20.74
CA GLY A 196 -21.47 -7.71 -21.53
C GLY A 196 -21.18 -6.27 -21.96
N HIS A 197 -22.18 -5.62 -22.55
CA HIS A 197 -22.10 -4.21 -22.95
C HIS A 197 -22.45 -3.24 -21.81
N THR A 198 -23.09 -3.75 -20.75
CA THR A 198 -23.53 -3.00 -19.58
C THR A 198 -23.07 -3.67 -18.30
N VAL A 199 -23.06 -2.92 -17.20
CA VAL A 199 -22.77 -3.45 -15.87
C VAL A 199 -23.98 -4.28 -15.39
N GLY A 200 -23.74 -5.53 -14.99
CA GLY A 200 -24.78 -6.46 -14.56
C GLY A 200 -24.22 -7.67 -13.81
N GLN A 201 -24.99 -8.77 -13.74
CA GLN A 201 -24.63 -9.97 -12.97
C GLN A 201 -23.25 -10.55 -13.32
N ALA A 202 -22.91 -10.62 -14.62
CA ALA A 202 -21.61 -11.12 -15.05
C ALA A 202 -20.45 -10.23 -14.56
N ALA A 203 -20.64 -8.91 -14.55
CA ALA A 203 -19.65 -7.96 -14.04
C ALA A 203 -19.46 -8.14 -12.54
N LEU A 204 -20.56 -8.19 -11.78
CA LEU A 204 -20.54 -8.38 -10.33
C LEU A 204 -19.74 -9.64 -9.93
N LEU A 205 -20.03 -10.77 -10.56
CA LEU A 205 -19.34 -12.04 -10.26
C LEU A 205 -17.83 -11.96 -10.58
N ARG A 206 -17.44 -11.37 -11.72
CA ARG A 206 -16.03 -11.25 -12.12
C ARG A 206 -15.26 -10.32 -11.18
N PHE A 207 -15.85 -9.18 -10.83
CA PHE A 207 -15.27 -8.23 -9.90
C PHE A 207 -15.15 -8.83 -8.50
N TYR A 208 -16.13 -9.63 -8.06
CA TYR A 208 -16.04 -10.39 -6.82
C TYR A 208 -14.83 -11.34 -6.82
N VAL A 209 -14.67 -12.18 -7.86
CA VAL A 209 -13.52 -13.11 -7.97
C VAL A 209 -12.19 -12.35 -8.04
N LEU A 210 -12.13 -11.25 -8.79
CA LEU A 210 -10.95 -10.39 -8.88
C LEU A 210 -10.59 -9.81 -7.52
N HIS A 211 -11.57 -9.24 -6.82
CA HIS A 211 -11.36 -8.54 -5.55
C HIS A 211 -11.01 -9.46 -4.40
N VAL A 212 -11.59 -10.65 -4.35
CA VAL A 212 -11.47 -11.56 -3.21
C VAL A 212 -10.30 -12.52 -3.36
N VAL A 213 -10.00 -12.97 -4.58
CA VAL A 213 -9.01 -14.03 -4.81
C VAL A 213 -7.80 -13.51 -5.56
N LEU A 214 -8.00 -13.06 -6.80
CA LEU A 214 -6.90 -12.84 -7.74
C LEU A 214 -6.02 -11.65 -7.35
N LEU A 215 -6.62 -10.49 -7.07
CA LEU A 215 -5.89 -9.27 -6.76
C LEU A 215 -5.23 -9.33 -5.36
N PRO A 216 -5.89 -9.80 -4.28
CA PRO A 216 -5.23 -9.95 -2.98
C PRO A 216 -4.12 -11.00 -3.02
N GLY A 217 -4.30 -12.11 -3.75
CA GLY A 217 -3.28 -13.13 -3.93
C GLY A 217 -2.03 -12.57 -4.63
N ALA A 218 -2.22 -11.83 -5.73
CA ALA A 218 -1.13 -11.14 -6.41
C ALA A 218 -0.44 -10.11 -5.49
N ALA A 219 -1.21 -9.34 -4.71
CA ALA A 219 -0.68 -8.36 -3.77
C ALA A 219 0.17 -9.04 -2.68
N LEU A 220 -0.30 -10.16 -2.13
CA LEU A 220 0.43 -10.92 -1.11
C LEU A 220 1.79 -11.41 -1.62
N VAL A 221 1.84 -11.96 -2.84
CA VAL A 221 3.09 -12.40 -3.49
C VAL A 221 4.04 -11.21 -3.68
N LEU A 222 3.55 -10.11 -4.25
CA LEU A 222 4.36 -8.93 -4.51
C LEU A 222 4.85 -8.26 -3.21
N ILE A 223 4.02 -8.20 -2.16
CA ILE A 223 4.42 -7.71 -0.83
C ILE A 223 5.54 -8.61 -0.26
N GLY A 224 5.42 -9.93 -0.40
CA GLY A 224 6.47 -10.87 0.01
C GLY A 224 7.80 -10.58 -0.68
N ILE A 225 7.78 -10.39 -2.01
CA ILE A 225 8.97 -10.02 -2.79
C ILE A 225 9.49 -8.63 -2.38
N HIS A 226 8.60 -7.66 -2.16
CA HIS A 226 8.93 -6.30 -1.76
C HIS A 226 9.69 -6.28 -0.42
N LEU A 227 9.15 -6.93 0.61
CA LEU A 227 9.77 -7.02 1.93
C LEU A 227 11.09 -7.81 1.89
N TRP A 228 11.11 -8.91 1.14
CA TRP A 228 12.33 -9.70 0.92
C TRP A 228 13.43 -8.83 0.27
N ARG A 229 13.09 -8.03 -0.74
CA ARG A 229 14.05 -7.19 -1.44
C ARG A 229 14.59 -6.07 -0.56
N VAL A 230 13.74 -5.42 0.26
CA VAL A 230 14.20 -4.47 1.28
C VAL A 230 15.26 -5.09 2.19
N ARG A 231 15.07 -6.34 2.63
CA ARG A 231 16.05 -7.04 3.46
C ARG A 231 17.34 -7.36 2.71
N LYS A 232 17.25 -7.75 1.44
CA LYS A 232 18.43 -8.05 0.61
C LYS A 232 19.24 -6.80 0.25
N ASP A 233 18.59 -5.65 0.18
CA ASP A 233 19.20 -4.36 -0.15
C ASP A 233 19.71 -3.59 1.10
N GLY A 234 20.06 -4.29 2.19
CA GLY A 234 20.62 -3.66 3.40
C GLY A 234 19.60 -2.91 4.28
N GLY A 235 18.30 -3.10 4.01
CA GLY A 235 17.22 -2.44 4.73
C GLY A 235 16.89 -1.05 4.16
N LEU A 236 16.52 -0.13 5.06
CA LEU A 236 16.12 1.22 4.68
C LEU A 236 17.32 2.06 4.24
N ALA A 237 17.10 2.87 3.20
CA ALA A 237 18.09 3.83 2.69
C ALA A 237 18.58 4.81 3.78
N ARG A 238 19.89 5.06 3.79
CA ARG A 238 20.58 5.89 4.80
C ARG A 238 21.45 6.97 4.13
N PRO A 239 21.64 8.14 4.75
CA PRO A 239 22.60 9.12 4.26
C PRO A 239 24.03 8.57 4.33
N GLY A 240 24.82 8.83 3.29
CA GLY A 240 26.23 8.41 3.24
C GLY A 240 26.43 6.90 3.08
N GLU A 241 25.37 6.14 2.77
CA GLU A 241 25.49 4.71 2.46
C GLU A 241 26.51 4.53 1.32
N PRO A 242 27.61 3.79 1.55
CA PRO A 242 28.68 3.67 0.56
C PRO A 242 28.11 3.08 -0.72
N ALA A 243 28.71 3.47 -1.86
CA ALA A 243 28.41 2.76 -3.09
C ALA A 243 28.72 1.28 -2.88
N PHE A 244 27.95 0.38 -3.51
CA PHE A 244 28.39 -1.00 -3.69
C PHE A 244 29.56 -0.95 -4.68
N THR A 245 30.72 -0.58 -4.17
CA THR A 245 31.99 -0.64 -4.89
C THR A 245 32.54 -2.02 -4.61
N GLN A 246 32.68 -2.83 -5.67
CA GLN A 246 33.66 -3.91 -5.63
C GLN A 246 35.02 -3.22 -5.54
N GLU A 247 35.49 -2.98 -4.33
CA GLU A 247 36.90 -2.70 -4.16
C GLU A 247 37.60 -4.05 -4.34
N GLU A 248 38.01 -4.34 -5.58
CA GLU A 248 38.95 -5.42 -5.84
C GLU A 248 40.23 -5.04 -5.11
N LEU A 249 40.38 -5.56 -3.89
CA LEU A 249 41.67 -5.54 -3.22
C LEU A 249 42.63 -6.34 -4.11
N PRO A 250 43.67 -5.72 -4.70
CA PRO A 250 44.65 -6.47 -5.45
C PRO A 250 45.25 -7.51 -4.50
N ALA A 251 45.47 -8.74 -4.98
CA ALA A 251 45.99 -9.83 -4.15
C ALA A 251 47.28 -9.44 -3.39
N THR A 252 48.04 -8.49 -3.95
CA THR A 252 49.26 -7.90 -3.37
C THR A 252 49.03 -7.03 -2.14
N ALA A 253 47.82 -6.49 -1.93
CA ALA A 253 47.45 -5.66 -0.78
C ALA A 253 46.97 -6.50 0.42
N LEU A 254 46.84 -7.82 0.27
CA LEU A 254 46.49 -8.72 1.36
C LEU A 254 47.73 -8.95 2.27
N PRO A 255 47.63 -8.74 3.59
CA PRO A 255 48.74 -9.02 4.49
C PRO A 255 49.15 -10.50 4.44
N THR A 256 50.43 -10.75 4.14
CA THR A 256 51.03 -12.08 3.98
C THR A 256 51.07 -12.92 5.27
N THR A 257 50.74 -12.31 6.41
CA THR A 257 50.73 -12.94 7.73
C THR A 257 49.41 -13.63 8.08
N LYS A 258 48.35 -13.46 7.28
CA LYS A 258 47.07 -14.15 7.47
C LYS A 258 46.85 -15.23 6.42
N SER A 259 46.43 -16.41 6.86
CA SER A 259 45.94 -17.46 5.97
C SER A 259 44.49 -17.17 5.60
N TYR A 260 44.24 -16.94 4.32
CA TYR A 260 42.90 -16.69 3.80
C TYR A 260 42.26 -18.01 3.34
N GLY A 261 40.96 -18.18 3.61
CA GLY A 261 40.20 -19.32 3.09
C GLY A 261 39.90 -19.13 1.59
N LEU A 262 39.74 -20.22 0.83
CA LEU A 262 39.40 -20.15 -0.61
C LEU A 262 38.11 -19.32 -0.89
N MET A 263 37.21 -19.26 0.10
CA MET A 263 35.99 -18.45 0.08
C MET A 263 36.26 -16.93 0.12
N GLU A 264 37.38 -16.49 0.71
CA GLU A 264 37.77 -15.08 0.79
C GLU A 264 38.44 -14.59 -0.50
N LEU A 265 38.96 -15.51 -1.32
CA LEU A 265 39.50 -15.27 -2.66
C LEU A 265 38.47 -15.52 -3.76
N ALA A 266 37.27 -16.02 -3.42
CA ALA A 266 36.24 -16.30 -4.40
C ALA A 266 35.64 -14.99 -4.93
N HIS A 267 35.72 -14.77 -6.25
CA HIS A 267 35.00 -13.69 -6.91
C HIS A 267 33.50 -13.84 -6.64
N GLY A 268 32.97 -12.93 -5.81
CA GLY A 268 31.59 -12.96 -5.36
C GLY A 268 31.14 -11.57 -4.90
N THR A 269 29.83 -11.34 -4.91
CA THR A 269 29.20 -10.04 -4.67
C THR A 269 29.21 -9.52 -3.22
N THR A 270 30.00 -10.08 -2.29
CA THR A 270 30.20 -9.56 -0.91
C THR A 270 31.41 -10.24 -0.25
N PRO A 271 32.29 -9.51 0.45
CA PRO A 271 31.96 -8.83 1.70
C PRO A 271 32.16 -7.32 1.62
N ALA A 272 31.32 -6.56 2.33
CA ALA A 272 31.52 -5.13 2.49
C ALA A 272 32.75 -4.91 3.40
N VAL A 273 33.92 -4.76 2.79
CA VAL A 273 35.16 -4.40 3.49
C VAL A 273 35.13 -2.87 3.70
N GLY A 274 35.45 -2.40 4.91
CA GLY A 274 35.50 -0.96 5.22
C GLY A 274 34.22 -0.34 5.78
N VAL A 275 33.20 -1.13 6.15
CA VAL A 275 32.02 -0.62 6.87
C VAL A 275 32.41 -0.36 8.32
N GLU A 276 32.33 0.90 8.78
CA GLU A 276 32.44 1.22 10.21
C GLU A 276 31.46 0.37 11.03
N PRO A 277 31.69 0.12 12.34
CA PRO A 277 30.77 -0.65 13.17
C PRO A 277 29.35 -0.08 13.02
N ASP A 278 28.54 -0.78 12.23
CA ASP A 278 27.25 -0.27 11.80
C ASP A 278 26.41 -0.05 13.07
N ASP A 279 25.80 1.12 13.21
CA ASP A 279 25.14 1.58 14.44
C ASP A 279 23.81 0.83 14.59
N GLU A 280 23.92 -0.48 14.81
CA GLU A 280 22.88 -1.49 14.70
C GLU A 280 22.49 -2.03 16.06
N VAL A 281 21.20 -2.23 16.23
CA VAL A 281 20.59 -2.79 17.43
C VAL A 281 19.78 -4.03 17.07
N PHE A 282 19.69 -4.96 18.01
CA PHE A 282 18.88 -6.16 17.81
C PHE A 282 17.41 -5.80 17.62
N THR A 283 16.80 -6.42 16.61
CA THR A 283 15.38 -6.29 16.27
C THR A 283 14.50 -6.68 17.44
N TRP A 284 14.84 -7.78 18.11
CA TRP A 284 14.25 -8.14 19.40
C TRP A 284 15.09 -7.58 20.55
N PRO A 285 14.52 -6.81 21.49
CA PRO A 285 13.11 -6.41 21.58
C PRO A 285 12.76 -5.10 20.84
N ASN A 286 13.77 -4.34 20.41
CA ASN A 286 13.63 -2.89 20.12
C ASN A 286 12.67 -2.55 18.99
N LEU A 287 12.74 -3.25 17.85
CA LEU A 287 11.88 -3.02 16.69
C LEU A 287 10.52 -3.67 16.90
N ILE A 288 10.49 -4.92 17.36
CA ILE A 288 9.27 -5.71 17.49
C ILE A 288 8.24 -5.05 18.42
N PHE A 289 8.66 -4.48 19.56
CA PHE A 289 7.72 -3.76 20.42
C PHE A 289 7.11 -2.53 19.75
N ARG A 290 7.88 -1.81 18.92
CA ARG A 290 7.37 -0.64 18.18
C ARG A 290 6.40 -1.09 17.09
N GLU A 291 6.71 -2.18 16.40
CA GLU A 291 5.84 -2.78 15.39
C GLU A 291 4.49 -3.21 15.97
N ILE A 292 4.49 -3.87 17.13
CA ILE A 292 3.27 -4.27 17.85
C ILE A 292 2.48 -3.03 18.30
N LEU A 293 3.16 -2.02 18.85
CA LEU A 293 2.50 -0.78 19.28
C LEU A 293 1.82 -0.08 18.11
N VAL A 294 2.49 0.03 16.96
CA VAL A 294 1.89 0.60 15.73
C VAL A 294 0.69 -0.22 15.29
N PHE A 295 0.77 -1.55 15.30
CA PHE A 295 -0.35 -2.43 14.96
C PHE A 295 -1.56 -2.18 15.87
N MET A 296 -1.35 -2.13 17.19
CA MET A 296 -2.42 -1.86 18.15
C MET A 296 -3.07 -0.49 17.91
N LEU A 297 -2.27 0.54 17.63
CA LEU A 297 -2.80 1.87 17.30
C LEU A 297 -3.65 1.86 16.02
N VAL A 298 -3.23 1.14 14.98
CA VAL A 298 -4.01 0.99 13.73
C VAL A 298 -5.35 0.30 14.01
N VAL A 299 -5.35 -0.79 14.79
CA VAL A 299 -6.57 -1.50 15.16
C VAL A 299 -7.50 -0.63 15.99
N VAL A 300 -6.99 0.07 17.00
CA VAL A 300 -7.79 0.98 17.84
C VAL A 300 -8.39 2.10 17.01
N LEU A 301 -7.60 2.75 16.14
CA LEU A 301 -8.09 3.79 15.24
C LEU A 301 -9.22 3.27 14.34
N LEU A 302 -9.04 2.09 13.74
CA LEU A 302 -10.05 1.48 12.88
C LEU A 302 -11.32 1.12 13.63
N LEU A 303 -11.21 0.60 14.85
CA LEU A 303 -12.38 0.29 15.68
C LEU A 303 -13.14 1.57 16.04
N VAL A 304 -12.44 2.63 16.42
CA VAL A 304 -13.05 3.94 16.68
C VAL A 304 -13.77 4.44 15.42
N LEU A 305 -13.10 4.46 14.27
CA LEU A 305 -13.73 4.88 13.01
C LEU A 305 -14.95 4.02 12.67
N ALA A 306 -14.86 2.71 12.84
CA ALA A 306 -15.92 1.79 12.47
C ALA A 306 -17.15 1.85 13.38
N ILE A 307 -16.96 2.17 14.66
CA ILE A 307 -18.04 2.29 15.65
C ILE A 307 -18.72 3.66 15.55
N PHE A 308 -17.94 4.73 15.39
CA PHE A 308 -18.47 6.10 15.48
C PHE A 308 -18.85 6.71 14.12
N TRP A 309 -18.26 6.25 13.02
CA TRP A 309 -18.58 6.73 11.67
C TRP A 309 -19.04 5.57 10.79
N ASN A 310 -20.34 5.54 10.49
CA ASN A 310 -20.87 4.52 9.61
C ASN A 310 -20.36 4.73 8.18
N ALA A 311 -19.94 3.66 7.52
CA ALA A 311 -19.56 3.74 6.11
C ALA A 311 -20.81 4.05 5.26
N PRO A 312 -20.73 4.95 4.27
CA PRO A 312 -21.87 5.25 3.42
C PRO A 312 -22.35 3.98 2.68
N LEU A 313 -23.67 3.82 2.61
CA LEU A 313 -24.37 2.85 1.79
C LEU A 313 -25.56 3.59 1.19
N GLU A 314 -25.54 3.80 -0.12
CA GLU A 314 -26.62 4.51 -0.81
C GLU A 314 -27.84 3.60 -1.06
N GLU A 315 -28.82 4.11 -1.79
CA GLU A 315 -29.96 3.33 -2.24
C GLU A 315 -29.55 2.23 -3.23
N PHE A 316 -30.43 1.25 -3.40
CA PHE A 316 -30.26 0.17 -4.37
C PHE A 316 -29.95 0.73 -5.77
N ALA A 317 -28.98 0.13 -6.46
CA ALA A 317 -28.57 0.57 -7.78
C ALA A 317 -29.75 0.60 -8.78
N ASN A 318 -29.97 1.75 -9.40
CA ASN A 318 -30.98 1.96 -10.42
C ASN A 318 -30.32 2.42 -11.73
N PRO A 319 -30.19 1.52 -12.73
CA PRO A 319 -29.56 1.86 -14.01
C PRO A 319 -30.30 2.95 -14.81
N VAL A 320 -31.57 3.22 -14.51
CA VAL A 320 -32.39 4.20 -15.23
C VAL A 320 -32.27 5.60 -14.63
N HIS A 321 -31.83 5.71 -13.36
CA HIS A 321 -31.75 6.98 -12.63
C HIS A 321 -30.33 7.22 -12.10
N PRO A 322 -29.42 7.77 -12.93
CA PRO A 322 -28.09 8.14 -12.47
C PRO A 322 -28.11 9.28 -11.45
N PRO A 323 -27.29 9.23 -10.39
CA PRO A 323 -27.09 10.36 -9.50
C PRO A 323 -26.45 11.51 -10.27
N ASN A 324 -26.85 12.74 -9.95
CA ASN A 324 -26.34 13.94 -10.60
C ASN A 324 -25.73 14.92 -9.59
N PRO A 325 -24.40 15.11 -9.56
CA PRO A 325 -23.37 14.46 -10.39
C PRO A 325 -22.96 13.08 -9.89
N ALA A 326 -22.66 12.15 -10.80
CA ALA A 326 -22.06 10.86 -10.48
C ALA A 326 -20.56 11.04 -10.16
N LYS A 327 -20.19 10.94 -8.88
CA LYS A 327 -18.81 11.12 -8.40
C LYS A 327 -18.11 9.79 -8.20
N ALA A 328 -16.88 9.69 -8.70
CA ALA A 328 -15.98 8.59 -8.39
C ALA A 328 -15.52 8.65 -6.92
N PRO A 329 -14.95 7.56 -6.38
CA PRO A 329 -14.30 7.60 -5.08
C PRO A 329 -13.27 8.73 -5.00
N TRP A 330 -13.09 9.33 -3.82
CA TRP A 330 -12.32 10.57 -3.67
C TRP A 330 -10.90 10.50 -4.25
N TYR A 331 -10.23 9.35 -4.16
CA TYR A 331 -8.88 9.14 -4.70
C TYR A 331 -8.82 9.04 -6.23
N PHE A 332 -9.96 8.98 -6.91
CA PHE A 332 -10.08 9.06 -8.37
C PHE A 332 -10.71 10.38 -8.85
N LEU A 333 -11.16 11.27 -7.96
CA LEU A 333 -11.82 12.51 -8.38
C LEU A 333 -10.89 13.44 -9.16
N GLY A 334 -9.61 13.53 -8.78
CA GLY A 334 -8.64 14.30 -9.57
C GLY A 334 -8.44 13.74 -10.98
N LEU A 335 -8.56 12.42 -11.15
CA LEU A 335 -8.53 11.77 -12.45
C LEU A 335 -9.83 12.03 -13.24
N GLN A 336 -10.98 11.89 -12.58
CA GLN A 336 -12.30 12.17 -13.19
C GLN A 336 -12.41 13.62 -13.65
N GLU A 337 -11.83 14.55 -12.90
CA GLU A 337 -11.73 15.95 -13.29
C GLU A 337 -10.97 16.13 -14.61
N LEU A 338 -9.82 15.46 -14.80
CA LEU A 338 -9.10 15.48 -16.07
C LEU A 338 -9.91 14.84 -17.22
N VAL A 339 -10.60 13.74 -16.94
CA VAL A 339 -11.48 13.03 -17.90
C VAL A 339 -12.60 13.95 -18.39
N SER A 340 -13.10 14.85 -17.55
CA SER A 340 -14.18 15.78 -17.92
C SER A 340 -13.81 16.73 -19.07
N TYR A 341 -12.53 17.05 -19.25
CA TYR A 341 -12.03 17.86 -20.37
C TYR A 341 -11.71 17.01 -21.59
N SER A 342 -11.14 15.83 -21.38
CA SER A 342 -10.87 14.86 -22.44
C SER A 342 -10.72 13.46 -21.88
N ALA A 343 -11.59 12.54 -22.29
CA ALA A 343 -11.58 11.18 -21.79
C ALA A 343 -10.30 10.41 -22.16
N LEU A 344 -9.78 10.60 -23.37
CA LEU A 344 -8.53 9.96 -23.80
C LEU A 344 -7.32 10.52 -23.06
N TRP A 345 -7.16 11.85 -23.03
CA TRP A 345 -6.00 12.47 -22.40
C TRP A 345 -6.03 12.30 -20.89
N GLY A 346 -7.15 12.65 -20.26
CA GLY A 346 -7.31 12.60 -18.81
C GLY A 346 -7.41 11.17 -18.28
N GLY A 347 -8.09 10.28 -18.99
CA GLY A 347 -8.37 8.92 -18.52
C GLY A 347 -7.30 7.88 -18.83
N VAL A 348 -6.54 8.07 -19.92
CA VAL A 348 -5.60 7.05 -20.42
C VAL A 348 -4.18 7.60 -20.53
N ILE A 349 -3.97 8.65 -21.32
CA ILE A 349 -2.61 9.08 -21.68
C ILE A 349 -1.86 9.66 -20.48
N VAL A 350 -2.44 10.64 -19.78
CA VAL A 350 -1.77 11.29 -18.64
C VAL A 350 -1.47 10.29 -17.51
N PRO A 351 -2.42 9.43 -17.07
CA PRO A 351 -2.12 8.39 -16.08
C PRO A 351 -1.04 7.41 -16.54
N ALA A 352 -1.09 6.97 -17.80
CA ALA A 352 -0.08 6.06 -18.35
C ALA A 352 1.31 6.70 -18.35
N LEU A 353 1.42 7.97 -18.74
CA LEU A 353 2.68 8.73 -18.69
C LEU A 353 3.19 8.88 -17.26
N ILE A 354 2.32 9.15 -16.28
CA ILE A 354 2.70 9.21 -14.86
C ILE A 354 3.26 7.86 -14.39
N VAL A 355 2.58 6.75 -14.69
CA VAL A 355 3.04 5.42 -14.31
C VAL A 355 4.38 5.08 -14.97
N VAL A 356 4.53 5.33 -16.28
CA VAL A 356 5.77 5.12 -17.01
C VAL A 356 6.90 5.97 -16.42
N ALA A 357 6.64 7.25 -16.12
CA ALA A 357 7.61 8.13 -15.49
C ALA A 357 8.04 7.62 -14.11
N LEU A 358 7.09 7.13 -13.28
CA LEU A 358 7.41 6.55 -11.98
C LEU A 358 8.26 5.28 -12.12
N VAL A 359 7.95 4.38 -13.06
CA VAL A 359 8.74 3.16 -13.29
C VAL A 359 10.13 3.47 -13.83
N ALA A 360 10.25 4.45 -14.74
CA ALA A 360 11.52 4.86 -15.33
C ALA A 360 12.40 5.68 -14.38
N LEU A 361 11.79 6.37 -13.40
CA LEU A 361 12.45 7.29 -12.47
C LEU A 361 13.79 6.77 -11.89
N PRO A 362 13.87 5.58 -11.27
CA PRO A 362 15.14 5.10 -10.68
C PRO A 362 16.25 4.90 -11.71
N TYR A 363 15.91 4.61 -12.95
CA TYR A 363 16.88 4.36 -14.03
C TYR A 363 17.37 5.66 -14.70
N LEU A 364 16.56 6.72 -14.62
CA LEU A 364 16.88 8.06 -15.10
C LEU A 364 17.67 8.88 -14.06
N ASP A 365 17.31 8.79 -12.77
CA ASP A 365 17.96 9.52 -11.68
C ASP A 365 19.16 8.75 -11.10
N ARG A 366 20.26 8.73 -11.86
CA ARG A 366 21.49 7.99 -11.50
C ARG A 366 22.32 8.63 -10.39
N ARG A 367 22.05 9.89 -10.02
CA ARG A 367 22.84 10.60 -9.00
C ARG A 367 22.55 10.03 -7.61
N ARG A 368 23.55 9.59 -6.86
CA ARG A 368 23.35 9.05 -5.50
C ARG A 368 23.31 10.10 -4.39
N ALA A 369 23.51 11.37 -4.72
CA ALA A 369 23.48 12.44 -3.74
C ALA A 369 22.09 12.61 -3.09
N GLY A 370 22.06 12.76 -1.77
CA GLY A 370 20.84 13.04 -1.01
C GLY A 370 19.95 11.84 -0.64
N ILE A 371 20.44 10.61 -0.79
CA ILE A 371 19.73 9.39 -0.37
C ILE A 371 19.51 9.39 1.15
N GLY A 372 18.32 8.99 1.60
CA GLY A 372 17.97 8.87 3.03
C GLY A 372 17.80 10.20 3.77
N VAL A 373 17.88 11.33 3.07
CA VAL A 373 17.72 12.69 3.61
C VAL A 373 16.43 13.29 3.09
N TRP A 374 15.58 13.77 4.00
CA TRP A 374 14.40 14.55 3.64
C TRP A 374 14.79 15.88 3.02
N PHE A 375 14.14 16.25 1.92
CA PHE A 375 14.30 17.56 1.26
C PHE A 375 15.76 17.91 0.92
N SER A 376 16.51 16.94 0.38
CA SER A 376 17.91 17.15 0.00
C SER A 376 18.09 18.29 -1.02
N ARG A 377 19.07 19.17 -0.76
CA ARG A 377 19.42 20.31 -1.64
C ARG A 377 19.84 19.86 -3.04
N GLU A 378 20.49 18.71 -3.13
CA GLU A 378 20.97 18.10 -4.38
C GLU A 378 19.82 17.64 -5.30
N ARG A 379 18.62 17.49 -4.75
CA ARG A 379 17.44 16.99 -5.46
C ARG A 379 16.34 18.05 -5.63
N LYS A 380 16.62 19.33 -5.35
CA LYS A 380 15.64 20.43 -5.37
C LYS A 380 14.74 20.41 -6.61
N VAL A 381 15.31 20.31 -7.80
CA VAL A 381 14.55 20.32 -9.06
C VAL A 381 13.56 19.15 -9.12
N ALA A 382 14.02 17.92 -8.87
CA ALA A 382 13.16 16.73 -8.87
C ALA A 382 12.08 16.80 -7.78
N LEU A 383 12.43 17.28 -6.59
CA LEU A 383 11.48 17.47 -5.50
C LEU A 383 10.45 18.54 -5.81
N SER A 384 10.83 19.65 -6.46
CA SER A 384 9.91 20.71 -6.86
C SER A 384 8.93 20.22 -7.92
N ILE A 385 9.41 19.55 -8.97
CA ILE A 385 8.54 19.00 -10.03
C ILE A 385 7.53 18.01 -9.43
N PHE A 386 8.00 17.06 -8.63
CA PHE A 386 7.11 16.10 -7.97
C PHE A 386 6.09 16.77 -7.04
N SER A 387 6.52 17.76 -6.25
CA SER A 387 5.61 18.49 -5.36
C SER A 387 4.56 19.28 -6.13
N ILE A 388 4.93 19.92 -7.26
CA ILE A 388 3.98 20.60 -8.15
C ILE A 388 2.96 19.60 -8.68
N CYS A 389 3.40 18.47 -9.25
CA CYS A 389 2.49 17.43 -9.75
C CYS A 389 1.55 16.91 -8.65
N LEU A 390 2.07 16.65 -7.45
CA LEU A 390 1.28 16.17 -6.31
C LEU A 390 0.24 17.21 -5.89
N VAL A 391 0.64 18.48 -5.75
CA VAL A 391 -0.28 19.58 -5.41
C VAL A 391 -1.34 19.76 -6.49
N THR A 392 -0.99 19.70 -7.77
CA THR A 392 -1.94 19.75 -8.88
C THR A 392 -2.98 18.63 -8.75
N MET A 393 -2.56 17.38 -8.49
CA MET A 393 -3.51 16.28 -8.32
C MET A 393 -4.41 16.45 -7.09
N ILE A 394 -3.89 16.99 -5.99
CA ILE A 394 -4.69 17.31 -4.80
C ILE A 394 -5.71 18.40 -5.12
N VAL A 395 -5.30 19.46 -5.81
CA VAL A 395 -6.19 20.57 -6.21
C VAL A 395 -7.30 20.05 -7.12
N LEU A 396 -6.97 19.24 -8.13
CA LEU A 396 -7.98 18.62 -9.01
C LEU A 396 -8.94 17.72 -8.23
N THR A 397 -8.44 17.00 -7.22
CA THR A 397 -9.26 16.18 -6.33
C THR A 397 -10.22 17.03 -5.49
N ILE A 398 -9.75 18.18 -4.98
CA ILE A 398 -10.58 19.14 -4.23
C ILE A 398 -11.63 19.79 -5.15
N ILE A 399 -11.26 20.15 -6.38
CA ILE A 399 -12.20 20.67 -7.38
C ILE A 399 -13.30 19.64 -7.65
N GLY A 400 -12.92 18.40 -7.97
CA GLY A 400 -13.87 17.31 -8.22
C GLY A 400 -14.76 16.98 -7.02
N SER A 401 -14.26 17.13 -5.79
CA SER A 401 -15.02 16.81 -4.58
C SER A 401 -16.01 17.91 -4.20
N VAL A 402 -15.56 19.16 -4.12
CA VAL A 402 -16.35 20.26 -3.53
C VAL A 402 -16.94 21.21 -4.57
N PHE A 403 -16.27 21.42 -5.71
CA PHE A 403 -16.62 22.46 -6.68
C PHE A 403 -17.40 21.95 -7.90
N ARG A 404 -17.78 20.67 -7.93
CA ARG A 404 -18.59 20.07 -9.01
C ARG A 404 -20.03 19.83 -8.56
N GLY A 405 -20.94 20.55 -9.21
CA GLY A 405 -22.39 20.49 -9.05
C GLY A 405 -23.10 19.68 -10.15
N PRO A 406 -24.42 19.87 -10.34
CA PRO A 406 -25.19 19.15 -11.37
C PRO A 406 -24.58 19.27 -12.77
N ASN A 407 -24.63 18.18 -13.53
CA ASN A 407 -24.04 18.04 -14.87
C ASN A 407 -22.52 18.30 -14.91
N TRP A 408 -21.83 18.04 -13.80
CA TRP A 408 -20.40 18.33 -13.64
C TRP A 408 -20.04 19.82 -13.83
N SER A 409 -21.01 20.71 -13.68
CA SER A 409 -20.80 22.16 -13.78
C SER A 409 -19.96 22.66 -12.60
N PHE A 410 -19.15 23.69 -12.86
CA PHE A 410 -18.37 24.33 -11.80
C PHE A 410 -19.31 25.16 -10.91
N GLN A 411 -19.26 24.91 -9.61
CA GLN A 411 -20.09 25.59 -8.63
C GLN A 411 -19.28 25.95 -7.39
N VAL A 412 -19.52 27.17 -6.89
CA VAL A 412 -18.96 27.61 -5.61
C VAL A 412 -19.77 27.00 -4.45
N PRO A 413 -19.13 26.29 -3.50
CA PRO A 413 -19.83 25.49 -2.48
C PRO A 413 -20.81 26.26 -1.59
N TRP A 414 -20.58 27.56 -1.41
CA TRP A 414 -21.36 28.44 -0.54
C TRP A 414 -22.48 29.20 -1.28
N LYS A 415 -22.69 28.95 -2.58
CA LYS A 415 -23.86 29.49 -3.30
C LYS A 415 -24.93 28.39 -3.48
N PRO A 416 -26.16 28.58 -2.98
CA PRO A 416 -27.24 27.61 -3.16
C PRO A 416 -27.60 27.40 -4.63
N ASN A 417 -28.08 26.20 -4.94
CA ASN A 417 -28.49 25.78 -6.30
C ASN A 417 -29.68 26.63 -6.77
N ILE A 418 -29.46 27.62 -7.65
CA ILE A 418 -30.56 28.38 -8.28
C ILE A 418 -31.40 27.47 -9.22
N VAL A 419 -30.87 26.33 -9.65
CA VAL A 419 -31.52 25.42 -10.60
C VAL A 419 -32.46 24.40 -9.93
N ALA A 420 -32.51 24.33 -8.60
CA ALA A 420 -33.35 23.37 -7.87
C ALA A 420 -34.79 23.85 -7.61
N GLU A 421 -35.12 25.13 -7.87
CA GLU A 421 -36.46 25.69 -7.64
C GLU A 421 -37.39 25.64 -8.87
N GLU A 422 -36.93 25.16 -10.04
CA GLU A 422 -37.70 25.21 -11.30
C GLU A 422 -38.08 23.84 -11.91
N ARG A 423 -38.06 22.74 -11.15
CA ARG A 423 -38.55 21.43 -11.65
C ARG A 423 -39.44 20.67 -10.69
#